data_AF-X1MV04-F1
#
_entry.id   AF-X1MV04-F1
#
_cell.length_a   1.000
_cell.length_b   1.000
_cell.length_c   1.000
_cell.angle_alpha   90.00
_cell.angle_beta   90.00
_cell.angle_gamma   90.00
#
_symmetry.space_group_name_H-M   'P 1'
#
loop_
_entity.id
_entity.type
_entity.pdbx_description
1 polymer ?
#
loop_
_entity_poly.entity_id
_entity_poly.type
_entity_poly.pdbx_seq_one_letter_code
_entity_poly.pdbx_strand_id
1 'polypeptide(L)'
;MSKGKITGINWILTPDKFLSLEEAKAYNQRQQLNDPTAHAEIIALTQAAAFMENWRLNGCTIYVTLEPCPMCAGALVLSRMDRLVYGC
;
A
#
# COMPACT_ATOMS: atom_id res chain seq x y z
N MET A 1 20.89 -16.51 7.61
CA MET A 1 19.92 -17.19 6.74
C MET A 1 19.05 -16.13 6.07
N SER A 2 19.51 -15.64 4.92
CA SER A 2 19.07 -14.39 4.30
C SER A 2 18.46 -14.67 2.92
N LYS A 3 17.15 -14.91 2.83
CA LYS A 3 16.42 -14.97 1.55
C LYS A 3 14.96 -14.52 1.70
N GLY A 4 14.75 -13.24 2.00
CA GLY A 4 13.47 -12.57 1.76
C GLY A 4 13.72 -11.47 0.74
N LYS A 5 13.35 -11.67 -0.53
CA LYS A 5 13.40 -10.60 -1.54
C LYS A 5 12.47 -9.49 -1.06
N ILE A 6 13.04 -8.35 -0.67
CA ILE A 6 12.31 -7.12 -0.38
C ILE A 6 11.62 -6.72 -1.69
N THR A 7 10.33 -6.99 -1.81
CA THR A 7 9.50 -6.63 -2.96
C THR A 7 8.37 -5.75 -2.45
N GLY A 8 8.25 -4.54 -3.02
CA GLY A 8 7.25 -3.54 -2.64
C GLY A 8 7.75 -2.60 -1.55
N ILE A 9 8.21 -1.41 -1.92
CA ILE A 9 8.17 -0.27 -1.00
C ILE A 9 6.99 0.56 -1.48
N ASN A 10 5.85 0.41 -0.81
CA ASN A 10 4.62 1.07 -1.24
C ASN A 10 4.34 2.28 -0.39
N TRP A 11 4.51 3.47 -0.96
CA TRP A 11 4.33 4.75 -0.27
C TRP A 11 2.95 5.31 -0.61
N ILE A 12 2.26 5.93 0.34
CA ILE A 12 1.01 6.66 0.09
C ILE A 12 1.23 8.14 0.41
N LEU A 13 1.00 9.01 -0.57
CA LEU A 13 0.96 10.47 -0.41
C LEU A 13 -0.48 10.92 -0.20
N THR A 14 -0.70 11.85 0.74
CA THR A 14 -2.01 12.47 0.98
C THR A 14 -1.96 13.96 0.61
N PRO A 15 -3.08 14.59 0.19
CA PRO A 15 -3.07 15.99 -0.27
C PRO A 15 -2.82 17.01 0.82
N ASP A 16 -3.37 16.78 2.01
CA ASP A 16 -3.60 17.86 3.00
C ASP A 16 -2.73 17.73 4.26
N LYS A 17 -1.99 16.62 4.41
CA LYS A 17 -1.14 16.36 5.57
C LYS A 17 0.30 16.14 5.12
N PHE A 18 1.12 17.16 5.35
CA PHE A 18 2.59 17.06 5.38
C PHE A 18 3.01 16.26 6.64
N LEU A 19 2.44 15.07 6.83
CA LEU A 19 2.80 14.12 7.88
C LEU A 19 3.56 12.97 7.24
N SER A 20 4.64 12.62 7.92
CA SER A 20 5.71 11.72 7.51
C SER A 20 5.23 10.53 6.70
N LEU A 21 5.71 10.46 5.46
CA LEU A 21 5.73 9.32 4.54
C LEU A 21 6.17 7.96 5.15
N GLU A 22 6.43 7.88 6.44
CA GLU A 22 6.91 6.69 7.15
C GLU A 22 5.80 5.76 7.63
N GLU A 23 4.58 6.25 7.87
CA GLU A 23 3.53 5.47 8.56
C GLU A 23 2.73 4.51 7.66
N ALA A 24 2.76 4.71 6.33
CA ALA A 24 2.06 3.87 5.35
C ALA A 24 3.01 3.02 4.48
N LYS A 25 4.28 2.88 4.90
CA LYS A 25 5.25 2.04 4.20
C LYS A 25 4.98 0.57 4.50
N ALA A 26 4.74 -0.20 3.45
CA ALA A 26 4.59 -1.65 3.58
C ALA A 26 5.38 -2.41 2.50
N TYR A 27 5.65 -3.67 2.82
CA TYR A 27 6.28 -4.67 1.96
C TYR A 27 5.50 -5.99 2.02
N ASN A 28 5.78 -6.92 1.10
CA ASN A 28 5.08 -8.21 1.08
C ASN A 28 5.39 -9.05 2.34
N GLN A 29 4.36 -9.42 3.10
CA GLN A 29 4.49 -10.17 4.35
C GLN A 29 3.77 -11.53 4.33
N ARG A 30 3.42 -12.06 3.14
CA ARG A 30 2.65 -13.30 3.00
C ARG A 30 3.22 -14.48 3.81
N GLN A 31 4.53 -14.69 3.71
CA GLN A 31 5.22 -15.77 4.41
C GLN A 31 5.41 -15.48 5.90
N GLN A 32 5.52 -14.21 6.28
CA GLN A 32 5.75 -13.82 7.67
C GLN A 32 4.47 -13.95 8.50
N LEU A 33 3.33 -13.61 7.90
CA LEU A 33 2.02 -13.64 8.56
C LEU A 33 1.21 -14.92 8.26
N ASN A 34 1.72 -15.80 7.40
CA ASN A 34 0.97 -16.94 6.84
C ASN A 34 -0.39 -16.50 6.25
N ASP A 35 -0.43 -15.31 5.67
CA ASP A 35 -1.63 -14.69 5.10
C ASP A 35 -1.45 -14.50 3.59
N PRO A 36 -2.25 -15.16 2.73
CA PRO A 36 -2.13 -15.01 1.29
C PRO A 36 -2.44 -13.59 0.80
N THR A 37 -3.15 -12.78 1.58
CA THR A 37 -3.59 -11.42 1.23
C THR A 37 -2.62 -10.33 1.69
N ALA A 38 -1.59 -10.66 2.48
CA ALA A 38 -0.58 -9.75 3.04
C ALA A 38 0.42 -9.24 1.98
N HIS A 39 -0.12 -8.67 0.91
CA HIS A 39 0.58 -7.90 -0.11
C HIS A 39 0.89 -6.49 0.40
N ALA A 40 1.94 -5.89 -0.13
CA ALA A 40 2.40 -4.57 0.30
C ALA A 40 1.29 -3.51 0.13
N GLU A 41 0.54 -3.56 -0.96
CA GLU A 41 -0.58 -2.66 -1.27
C GLU A 41 -1.71 -2.77 -0.24
N ILE A 42 -2.05 -4.00 0.17
CA ILE A 42 -3.14 -4.24 1.13
C ILE A 42 -2.77 -3.70 2.52
N ILE A 43 -1.53 -3.96 2.93
CA ILE A 43 -1.01 -3.50 4.22
C ILE A 43 -0.93 -1.96 4.22
N ALA A 44 -0.39 -1.35 3.15
CA ALA A 44 -0.29 0.10 3.01
C ALA A 44 -1.67 0.77 3.05
N LEU A 45 -2.66 0.21 2.34
CA LEU A 45 -4.04 0.70 2.37
C LEU A 45 -4.64 0.67 3.78
N THR A 46 -4.43 -0.43 4.50
CA THR A 46 -4.94 -0.59 5.86
C THR A 46 -4.29 0.41 6.82
N GLN A 47 -2.98 0.59 6.72
CA GLN A 47 -2.24 1.58 7.50
C GLN A 47 -2.68 3.01 7.20
N ALA A 48 -2.81 3.37 5.92
CA ALA A 48 -3.27 4.69 5.50
C ALA A 48 -4.71 4.97 5.97
N ALA A 49 -5.60 3.97 5.89
CA ALA A 49 -6.97 4.12 6.36
C ALA A 49 -7.04 4.31 7.89
N ALA A 50 -6.20 3.59 8.65
CA ALA A 50 -6.09 3.76 10.09
C ALA A 50 -5.54 5.15 10.46
N PHE A 51 -4.50 5.62 9.78
CA PHE A 51 -3.91 6.94 10.00
C PHE A 51 -4.85 8.10 9.65
N MET A 52 -5.62 7.95 8.57
CA MET A 52 -6.61 8.95 8.14
C MET A 52 -7.91 8.86 8.94
N GLU A 53 -8.06 7.84 9.81
CA GLU A 53 -9.30 7.48 10.49
C GLU A 53 -10.50 7.39 9.52
N ASN A 54 -10.22 6.95 8.30
CA ASN A 54 -11.18 6.92 7.20
C ASN A 54 -10.82 5.82 6.20
N TRP A 55 -11.81 5.06 5.78
CA TRP A 55 -11.61 4.02 4.77
C TRP A 55 -11.52 4.57 3.34
N ARG A 56 -12.00 5.81 3.10
CA ARG A 56 -11.87 6.50 1.81
C ARG A 56 -10.56 7.27 1.76
N LEU A 57 -9.72 6.91 0.80
CA LEU A 57 -8.42 7.52 0.56
C LEU A 57 -8.44 8.45 -0.65
N ASN A 58 -9.53 9.22 -0.80
CA ASN A 58 -9.63 10.24 -1.85
C ASN A 58 -8.45 11.22 -1.77
N GLY A 59 -7.98 11.69 -2.91
CA GLY A 59 -6.80 12.56 -3.00
C GLY A 59 -5.47 11.84 -2.77
N CYS A 60 -5.49 10.58 -2.32
CA CYS A 60 -4.26 9.86 -2.03
C CYS A 60 -3.64 9.25 -3.30
N THR A 61 -2.32 9.26 -3.36
CA THR A 61 -1.54 8.61 -4.41
C THR A 61 -0.72 7.46 -3.82
N ILE A 62 -0.85 6.25 -4.35
CA ILE A 62 0.03 5.13 -4.01
C ILE A 62 1.15 4.98 -5.04
N TYR A 63 2.34 4.73 -4.53
CA TYR A 63 3.51 4.34 -5.30
C TYR A 63 3.80 2.89 -5.01
N VAL A 64 4.01 2.07 -6.03
CA VAL A 64 4.35 0.66 -5.88
C VAL A 64 5.53 0.29 -6.77
N THR A 65 6.32 -0.71 -6.38
CA THR A 65 7.52 -1.08 -7.17
C THR A 65 7.21 -1.98 -8.35
N LEU A 66 6.06 -2.65 -8.34
CA LEU A 66 5.62 -3.59 -9.37
C LEU A 66 4.15 -3.34 -9.66
N GLU A 67 3.70 -3.70 -10.87
CA GLU A 67 2.28 -3.67 -11.21
C GLU A 67 1.45 -4.45 -10.17
N PRO A 68 0.40 -3.85 -9.59
CA PRO A 68 -0.40 -4.52 -8.57
C PRO A 68 -1.20 -5.67 -9.19
N CYS A 69 -1.29 -6.78 -8.46
CA CYS A 69 -2.11 -7.92 -8.90
C CYS A 69 -3.61 -7.57 -8.88
N PRO A 70 -4.48 -8.39 -9.51
CA PRO A 70 -5.92 -8.11 -9.58
C PRO A 70 -6.59 -7.86 -8.22
N MET A 71 -6.16 -8.56 -7.17
CA MET A 71 -6.63 -8.34 -5.79
C MET A 71 -6.29 -6.92 -5.30
N CYS A 72 -5.03 -6.52 -5.45
CA CYS A 72 -4.55 -5.21 -5.01
C CYS A 72 -5.17 -4.08 -5.85
N ALA A 73 -5.28 -4.26 -7.17
CA ALA A 73 -5.97 -3.32 -8.04
C ALA A 73 -7.44 -3.13 -7.63
N GLY A 74 -8.15 -4.23 -7.33
CA GLY A 74 -9.51 -4.15 -6.80
C GLY A 74 -9.60 -3.41 -5.47
N ALA A 75 -8.66 -3.66 -4.55
CA ALA A 75 -8.60 -2.96 -3.27
C ALA A 75 -8.39 -1.44 -3.43
N LEU A 76 -7.52 -1.02 -4.37
CA LEU A 76 -7.31 0.40 -4.68
C LEU A 76 -8.62 1.08 -5.14
N VAL A 77 -9.36 0.43 -6.04
CA VAL A 77 -10.67 0.92 -6.51
C VAL A 77 -11.68 1.03 -5.36
N LEU A 78 -11.73 0.03 -4.48
CA LEU A 78 -12.62 0.02 -3.31
C LEU A 78 -12.26 1.12 -2.30
N SER A 79 -10.96 1.38 -2.11
CA SER A 79 -10.46 2.45 -1.21
C SER A 79 -10.61 3.87 -1.77
N ARG A 80 -11.05 4.01 -3.03
CA ARG A 80 -11.14 5.30 -3.73
C ARG A 80 -9.79 6.02 -3.84
N MET A 81 -8.74 5.26 -4.16
CA MET A 81 -7.43 5.82 -4.44
C MET A 81 -7.47 6.61 -5.74
N ASP A 82 -6.97 7.84 -5.75
CA ASP A 82 -7.04 8.72 -6.92
C ASP A 82 -5.96 8.40 -7.95
N ARG A 83 -4.78 7.98 -7.49
CA ARG A 83 -3.64 7.73 -8.36
C ARG A 83 -2.82 6.54 -7.91
N LEU A 84 -2.48 5.69 -8.86
CA LEU A 84 -1.52 4.60 -8.74
C LEU A 84 -0.32 4.92 -9.64
N VAL A 85 0.87 4.87 -9.07
CA VAL A 85 2.15 4.93 -9.79
C VAL A 85 2.88 3.62 -9.53
N TYR A 86 3.30 2.91 -10.56
CA TYR A 86 4.07 1.68 -10.42
C TYR A 86 5.38 1.73 -11.20
N GLY A 87 6.43 1.12 -10.63
CA GLY A 87 7.71 0.89 -11.31
C GLY A 87 7.66 -0.30 -12.27
N CYS A 88 8.47 -0.25 -13.34
CA CYS A 88 8.70 -1.37 -14.25
C CYS A 88 9.87 -2.25 -13.79
#